data_AF-A0A419DHS2-F1
#
_entry.id   AF-A0A419DHS2-F1
#
_cell.length_a   1.000
_cell.length_b   1.000
_cell.length_c   1.000
_cell.angle_alpha   90.00
_cell.angle_beta   90.00
_cell.angle_gamma   90.00
#
_symmetry.space_group_name_H-M   'P 1'
#
loop_
_entity.id
_entity.type
_entity.pdbx_description
1 polymer ?
#
loop_
_entity_poly.entity_id
_entity_poly.type
_entity_poly.pdbx_seq_one_letter_code
_entity_poly.pdbx_strand_id
1 'polypeptide(L)'
;MKWDETVAFSCRYGSEAATAFPNAEIIWEHSEADYQGFANILGRLSDGRFFHYEWTYGSCSGCDEWESAGYGDDEIVKMMQEAAVYFDDINVLSRYLQLDEATTRDMHYPTANSPMNGSVPGMLRFLGGGIGNDFKDMGEAFVQWQKEAPTVDTE
;
A
#
# COMPACT_ATOMS: atom_id res chain seq x y z
N MET A 1 -10.36 -2.01 9.40
CA MET A 1 -10.06 -3.43 9.69
C MET A 1 -8.83 -3.50 10.58
N LYS A 2 -8.74 -4.48 11.49
CA LYS A 2 -7.51 -4.71 12.26
C LYS A 2 -6.49 -5.47 11.42
N TRP A 3 -5.21 -5.19 11.63
CA TRP A 3 -4.14 -5.77 10.83
C TRP A 3 -4.11 -7.30 10.84
N ASP A 4 -4.25 -7.91 12.01
CA ASP A 4 -4.21 -9.37 12.22
C ASP A 4 -5.43 -10.13 11.65
N GLU A 5 -6.44 -9.40 11.17
CA GLU A 5 -7.62 -9.94 10.50
C GLU A 5 -7.48 -9.94 8.96
N THR A 6 -6.41 -9.34 8.42
CA THR A 6 -6.19 -9.17 6.98
C THR A 6 -5.59 -10.43 6.31
N VAL A 7 -5.86 -10.58 5.02
CA VAL A 7 -5.14 -11.55 4.17
C VAL A 7 -3.67 -11.13 4.04
N ALA A 8 -3.39 -9.83 3.95
CA ALA A 8 -2.05 -9.26 3.91
C ALA A 8 -1.17 -9.71 5.10
N PHE A 9 -1.73 -9.85 6.30
CA PHE A 9 -1.00 -10.36 7.47
C PHE A 9 -0.64 -11.84 7.34
N SER A 10 -1.46 -12.61 6.62
CA SER A 10 -1.19 -14.03 6.33
C SER A 10 -0.21 -14.24 5.18
N CYS A 11 0.07 -13.20 4.39
CA CYS A 11 1.10 -13.23 3.35
C CYS A 11 2.50 -13.35 3.96
N ARG A 12 3.46 -13.79 3.14
CA ARG A 12 4.88 -13.70 3.51
C ARG A 12 5.22 -12.23 3.79
N TYR A 13 5.97 -12.02 4.87
CA TYR A 13 6.33 -10.70 5.41
C TYR A 13 5.17 -9.90 6.06
N GLY A 14 4.03 -10.54 6.31
CA GLY A 14 2.87 -9.88 6.94
C GLY A 14 3.15 -9.37 8.37
N SER A 15 4.02 -10.05 9.13
CA SER A 15 4.48 -9.63 10.47
C SER A 15 5.40 -8.41 10.42
N GLU A 16 6.27 -8.35 9.42
CA GLU A 16 7.21 -7.27 9.16
C GLU A 16 6.43 -6.04 8.69
N ALA A 17 5.42 -6.23 7.83
CA ALA A 17 4.50 -5.16 7.45
C ALA A 17 3.70 -4.63 8.66
N ALA A 18 3.25 -5.50 9.57
CA ALA A 18 2.61 -5.07 10.84
C ALA A 18 3.56 -4.23 11.72
N THR A 19 4.86 -4.54 11.67
CA THR A 19 5.91 -3.83 12.40
C THR A 19 6.27 -2.51 11.73
N ALA A 20 6.27 -2.47 10.40
CA ALA A 20 6.52 -1.27 9.59
C ALA A 20 5.43 -0.21 9.76
N PHE A 21 4.16 -0.65 9.89
CA PHE A 21 2.99 0.23 10.02
C PHE A 21 2.23 -0.04 11.34
N PRO A 22 2.85 0.26 12.49
CA PRO A 22 2.30 -0.12 13.79
C PRO A 22 0.99 0.60 14.08
N ASN A 23 -0.01 -0.16 14.55
CA ASN A 23 -1.36 0.33 14.87
C ASN A 23 -2.09 0.98 13.68
N ALA A 24 -1.68 0.67 12.45
CA ALA A 24 -2.40 1.12 11.28
C ALA A 24 -3.82 0.53 11.24
N GLU A 25 -4.80 1.38 10.94
CA GLU A 25 -6.13 0.93 10.54
C GLU A 25 -6.09 0.62 9.04
N ILE A 26 -6.36 -0.64 8.68
CA ILE A 26 -6.47 -1.01 7.27
C ILE A 26 -7.85 -0.63 6.75
N ILE A 27 -7.85 0.20 5.70
CA ILE A 27 -9.04 0.72 5.03
C ILE A 27 -9.45 -0.23 3.91
N TRP A 28 -8.46 -0.69 3.13
CA TRP A 28 -8.66 -1.58 2.00
C TRP A 28 -7.45 -2.49 1.81
N GLU A 29 -7.69 -3.71 1.34
CA GLU A 29 -6.64 -4.60 0.88
C GLU A 29 -7.08 -5.37 -0.37
N HIS A 30 -6.09 -5.74 -1.19
CA HIS A 30 -6.18 -6.80 -2.17
C HIS A 30 -4.89 -7.62 -2.06
N SER A 31 -5.03 -8.84 -1.53
CA SER A 31 -3.91 -9.69 -1.16
C SER A 31 -4.21 -11.15 -1.50
N GLU A 32 -3.18 -11.91 -1.80
CA GLU A 32 -3.25 -13.35 -2.09
C GLU A 32 -2.21 -14.09 -1.26
N ALA A 33 -2.67 -14.79 -0.22
CA ALA A 33 -1.84 -15.55 0.70
C ALA A 33 -1.64 -17.01 0.22
N ASP A 34 -0.78 -17.20 -0.80
CA ASP A 34 -0.36 -18.51 -1.28
C ASP A 34 1.18 -18.64 -1.25
N TYR A 35 1.73 -19.72 -1.81
CA TYR A 35 3.17 -19.99 -1.93
C TYR A 35 3.95 -18.92 -2.68
N GLN A 36 3.29 -18.30 -3.66
CA GLN A 36 3.68 -17.06 -4.31
C GLN A 36 2.47 -16.13 -4.26
N GLY A 37 2.69 -14.85 -4.06
CA GLY A 37 1.57 -13.96 -3.80
C GLY A 37 1.97 -12.50 -3.79
N PHE A 38 1.02 -11.70 -3.33
CA PHE A 38 1.16 -10.27 -3.21
C PHE A 38 0.24 -9.76 -2.12
N ALA A 39 0.54 -8.56 -1.63
CA ALA A 39 -0.39 -7.79 -0.83
C ALA A 39 -0.31 -6.34 -1.29
N ASN A 40 -1.47 -5.72 -1.40
CA ASN A 40 -1.64 -4.31 -1.68
C ASN A 40 -2.61 -3.75 -0.64
N ILE A 41 -2.18 -2.75 0.11
CA ILE A 41 -2.92 -2.22 1.25
C ILE A 41 -2.99 -0.70 1.20
N LEU A 42 -4.15 -0.17 1.59
CA LEU A 42 -4.36 1.22 1.97
C LEU A 42 -4.74 1.27 3.45
N GLY A 43 -4.06 2.11 4.22
CA GLY A 43 -4.35 2.26 5.63
C GLY A 43 -4.13 3.68 6.16
N ARG A 44 -4.56 3.87 7.41
CA ARG A 44 -4.39 5.11 8.18
C ARG A 44 -3.50 4.85 9.39
N LEU A 45 -2.47 5.66 9.54
CA LEU A 45 -1.56 5.65 10.68
C LEU A 45 -2.19 6.33 11.89
N SER A 46 -1.65 6.01 13.07
CA SER A 46 -2.08 6.59 14.35
C SER A 46 -1.88 8.11 14.45
N ASP A 47 -0.96 8.67 13.67
CA ASP A 47 -0.72 10.12 13.56
C ASP A 47 -1.68 10.83 12.59
N GLY A 48 -2.60 10.09 11.98
CA GLY A 48 -3.62 10.61 11.08
C GLY A 48 -3.22 10.61 9.60
N ARG A 49 -1.95 10.35 9.25
CA ARG A 49 -1.51 10.19 7.87
C ARG A 49 -2.06 8.90 7.26
N PHE A 50 -2.09 8.84 5.94
CA PHE A 50 -2.45 7.62 5.19
C PHE A 50 -1.22 7.04 4.51
N PHE A 51 -1.27 5.74 4.21
CA PHE A 51 -0.25 5.09 3.41
C PHE A 51 -0.86 4.08 2.44
N HIS A 52 -0.22 3.94 1.29
CA HIS A 52 -0.46 2.85 0.34
C HIS A 52 0.86 2.10 0.15
N TYR A 53 0.80 0.78 0.25
CA TYR A 53 1.97 -0.07 0.10
C TYR A 53 1.61 -1.39 -0.60
N GLU A 54 2.49 -1.82 -1.49
CA GLU A 54 2.37 -3.09 -2.21
C GLU A 54 3.68 -3.86 -2.08
N TRP A 55 3.59 -5.18 -1.90
CA TRP A 55 4.72 -6.08 -2.04
C TRP A 55 4.30 -7.38 -2.71
N THR A 56 5.27 -8.05 -3.31
CA THR A 56 5.12 -9.36 -3.93
C THR A 56 6.15 -10.31 -3.37
N TYR A 57 5.83 -11.60 -3.31
CA TYR A 57 6.75 -12.63 -2.86
C TYR A 57 6.54 -13.90 -3.69
N GLY A 58 7.59 -14.70 -3.83
CA GLY A 58 7.57 -15.84 -4.73
C GLY A 58 8.60 -16.88 -4.34
N SER A 59 8.37 -18.10 -4.78
CA SER A 59 9.09 -19.26 -4.29
C SER A 59 10.17 -19.82 -5.19
N CYS A 60 10.22 -19.36 -6.45
CA CYS A 60 11.36 -19.68 -7.29
C CYS A 60 12.63 -19.03 -6.73
N SER A 61 13.76 -19.74 -6.82
CA SER A 61 15.05 -19.23 -6.36
C SER A 61 15.33 -17.87 -7.01
N GLY A 62 15.40 -16.81 -6.23
CA GLY A 62 15.61 -15.44 -6.72
C GLY A 62 14.33 -14.66 -7.05
N CYS A 63 13.14 -15.21 -6.84
CA CYS A 63 11.86 -14.54 -7.07
C CYS A 63 11.33 -13.79 -5.84
N ASP A 64 11.88 -14.11 -4.68
CA ASP A 64 11.76 -13.29 -3.48
C ASP A 64 13.05 -12.47 -3.36
N GLU A 65 12.96 -11.19 -3.72
CA GLU A 65 14.14 -10.31 -3.77
C GLU A 65 14.77 -10.14 -2.39
N TRP A 66 13.96 -10.13 -1.33
CA TRP A 66 14.47 -9.93 0.02
C TRP A 66 15.16 -11.18 0.56
N GLU A 67 14.55 -12.35 0.38
CA GLU A 67 15.20 -13.62 0.72
C GLU A 67 16.47 -13.83 -0.10
N SER A 68 16.43 -13.55 -1.42
CA SER A 68 17.58 -13.73 -2.30
C SER A 68 18.73 -12.77 -1.98
N ALA A 69 18.44 -11.58 -1.48
CA ALA A 69 19.43 -10.62 -1.02
C ALA A 69 19.95 -10.93 0.40
N GLY A 70 19.25 -11.80 1.14
CA GLY A 70 19.61 -12.17 2.50
C GLY A 70 19.32 -11.08 3.53
N TYR A 71 18.30 -10.24 3.29
CA TYR A 71 17.90 -9.22 4.24
C TYR A 71 17.26 -9.83 5.49
N GLY A 72 17.60 -9.29 6.65
CA GLY A 72 16.91 -9.61 7.90
C GLY A 72 15.61 -8.84 8.08
N ASP A 73 14.77 -9.28 9.02
CA ASP A 73 13.44 -8.72 9.29
C ASP A 73 13.48 -7.19 9.52
N ASP A 74 14.44 -6.68 10.29
CA ASP A 74 14.60 -5.24 10.57
C ASP A 74 14.92 -4.43 9.29
N GLU A 75 15.68 -5.01 8.37
CA GLU A 75 16.01 -4.38 7.09
C GLU A 75 14.77 -4.35 6.19
N ILE A 76 14.02 -5.45 6.16
CA ILE A 76 12.76 -5.56 5.41
C ILE A 76 11.76 -4.50 5.93
N VAL A 77 11.58 -4.39 7.24
CA VAL A 77 10.72 -3.38 7.87
C VAL A 77 11.10 -1.97 7.41
N LYS A 78 12.40 -1.65 7.42
CA LYS A 78 12.89 -0.35 6.97
C LYS A 78 12.63 -0.11 5.49
N MET A 79 12.85 -1.12 4.64
CA MET A 79 12.58 -1.02 3.20
C MET A 79 11.10 -0.81 2.91
N MET A 80 10.20 -1.48 3.64
CA MET A 80 8.75 -1.26 3.54
C MET A 80 8.37 0.19 3.87
N GLN A 81 8.93 0.74 4.95
CA GLN A 81 8.69 2.12 5.35
C GLN A 81 9.22 3.13 4.30
N GLU A 82 10.39 2.87 3.72
CA GLU A 82 10.97 3.76 2.70
C GLU A 82 10.24 3.68 1.35
N ALA A 83 9.65 2.52 1.02
CA ALA A 83 8.96 2.30 -0.24
C ALA A 83 7.46 2.65 -0.23
N ALA A 84 6.85 2.80 0.95
CA ALA A 84 5.45 3.18 1.07
C ALA A 84 5.19 4.61 0.56
N VAL A 85 4.01 4.80 -0.04
CA VAL A 85 3.52 6.12 -0.42
C VAL A 85 2.71 6.67 0.74
N TYR A 86 3.12 7.82 1.28
CA TYR A 86 2.42 8.48 2.38
C TYR A 86 1.62 9.69 1.90
N PHE A 87 0.49 9.93 2.56
CA PHE A 87 -0.38 11.08 2.32
C PHE A 87 -0.66 11.79 3.63
N ASP A 88 -0.33 13.09 3.69
CA ASP A 88 -0.49 13.89 4.90
C ASP A 88 -1.94 14.23 5.21
N ASP A 89 -2.80 14.26 4.18
CA ASP A 89 -4.21 14.56 4.33
C ASP A 89 -5.10 13.86 3.31
N ILE A 90 -6.38 13.87 3.64
CA ILE A 90 -7.45 13.19 2.92
C ILE A 90 -7.61 13.67 1.47
N ASN A 91 -7.30 14.94 1.18
CA ASN A 91 -7.43 15.50 -0.16
C ASN A 91 -6.33 15.01 -1.08
N VAL A 92 -5.10 14.87 -0.57
CA VAL A 92 -3.98 14.31 -1.34
C VAL A 92 -4.29 12.85 -1.72
N LEU A 93 -4.80 12.08 -0.76
CA LEU A 93 -5.25 10.71 -1.01
C LEU A 93 -6.41 10.66 -2.02
N SER A 94 -7.45 11.49 -1.88
CA SER A 94 -8.57 11.54 -2.83
C SER A 94 -8.13 11.82 -4.27
N ARG A 95 -7.14 12.71 -4.46
CA ARG A 95 -6.57 12.96 -5.79
C ARG A 95 -5.81 11.76 -6.32
N TYR A 96 -5.01 11.11 -5.47
CA TYR A 96 -4.29 9.89 -5.82
C TYR A 96 -5.25 8.77 -6.28
N LEU A 97 -6.38 8.63 -5.60
CA LEU A 97 -7.44 7.67 -5.93
C LEU A 97 -8.35 8.14 -7.09
N GLN A 98 -8.06 9.28 -7.71
CA GLN A 98 -8.86 9.86 -8.80
C GLN A 98 -10.35 10.08 -8.43
N LEU A 99 -10.63 10.32 -7.15
CA LEU A 99 -11.98 10.53 -6.64
C LEU A 99 -12.52 11.96 -6.91
N ASP A 100 -11.64 12.89 -7.24
CA ASP A 100 -12.03 14.22 -7.69
C ASP A 100 -12.34 14.21 -9.19
N GLU A 101 -13.61 14.41 -9.57
CA GLU A 101 -14.05 14.56 -10.96
C GLU A 101 -13.29 15.67 -11.71
N ALA A 102 -12.73 16.66 -11.00
CA ALA A 102 -11.96 17.76 -11.57
C ALA A 102 -10.48 17.41 -11.87
N THR A 103 -9.91 16.40 -11.22
CA THR A 103 -8.45 16.12 -11.23
C THR A 103 -8.04 15.10 -12.29
N THR A 104 -8.99 14.36 -12.87
CA THR A 104 -8.76 13.43 -13.99
C THR A 104 -8.27 14.10 -15.27
N ARG A 105 -8.31 15.44 -15.36
CA ARG A 105 -7.81 16.20 -16.52
C ARG A 105 -6.37 16.71 -16.42
N ASP A 106 -5.77 16.77 -15.23
CA ASP A 106 -4.50 17.53 -15.03
C ASP A 106 -3.38 16.78 -14.27
N MET A 107 -3.51 15.48 -13.97
CA MET A 107 -2.40 14.76 -13.33
C MET A 107 -1.25 14.44 -14.31
N HIS A 108 -0.25 15.31 -14.30
CA HIS A 108 1.13 14.97 -14.67
C HIS A 108 1.75 14.15 -13.53
N TYR A 109 1.97 12.86 -13.76
CA TYR A 109 2.82 12.06 -12.88
C TYR A 109 4.21 12.71 -12.80
N PRO A 110 4.84 12.84 -11.62
CA PRO A 110 6.25 13.20 -11.55
C PRO A 110 7.05 12.12 -12.30
N THR A 111 7.67 12.52 -13.41
CA THR A 111 8.60 11.66 -14.13
C THR A 111 9.80 11.37 -13.24
N ALA A 112 10.24 10.11 -13.27
CA ALA A 112 11.27 9.49 -12.45
C ALA A 112 12.65 10.17 -12.55
N ASN A 113 12.81 11.36 -11.98
CA ASN A 113 14.08 12.09 -11.91
C ASN A 113 14.69 12.15 -10.50
N SER A 114 14.13 11.44 -9.53
CA SER A 114 14.89 11.05 -8.35
C SER A 114 15.65 9.76 -8.68
N PRO A 115 16.97 9.67 -8.39
CA PRO A 115 17.73 8.46 -8.64
C PRO A 115 17.30 7.38 -7.64
N MET A 116 16.22 6.66 -7.95
CA MET A 116 15.92 5.38 -7.33
C MET A 116 16.89 4.35 -7.91
N ASN A 117 18.07 4.26 -7.30
CA ASN A 117 18.97 3.13 -7.51
C ASN A 117 18.43 1.95 -6.69
N GLY A 118 17.53 1.21 -7.30
CA GLY A 118 16.88 0.04 -6.74
C GLY A 118 15.52 -0.09 -7.41
N SER A 119 15.27 -1.18 -8.12
CA SER A 119 13.91 -1.54 -8.50
C SER A 119 13.08 -1.54 -7.23
N VAL A 120 12.04 -0.70 -7.16
CA VAL A 120 10.99 -0.92 -6.17
C VAL A 120 10.31 -2.22 -6.59
N PRO A 121 10.46 -3.32 -5.83
CA PRO A 121 9.77 -4.56 -6.14
C PRO A 121 8.27 -4.25 -6.02
N GLY A 122 7.51 -4.33 -7.11
CA GLY A 122 6.08 -4.01 -7.13
C GLY A 122 5.66 -3.02 -8.22
N MET A 123 6.57 -2.20 -8.78
CA MET A 123 6.20 -1.29 -9.88
C MET A 123 5.97 -2.00 -11.23
N LEU A 124 6.05 -3.35 -11.26
CA LEU A 124 5.93 -4.19 -12.46
C LEU A 124 4.49 -4.63 -12.77
N ARG A 125 3.48 -4.31 -11.94
CA ARG A 125 2.06 -4.54 -12.31
C ARG A 125 1.49 -3.48 -13.27
N PHE A 126 2.24 -2.41 -13.57
CA PHE A 126 1.79 -1.29 -14.43
C PHE A 126 1.33 -1.67 -15.85
N LEU A 127 1.59 -2.89 -16.32
CA LEU A 127 1.39 -3.28 -17.73
C LEU A 127 0.27 -4.32 -17.98
N GLY A 128 -0.41 -4.82 -16.93
CA GLY A 128 -1.31 -5.98 -17.04
C GLY A 128 -2.82 -5.71 -17.08
N GLY A 129 -3.30 -4.46 -16.99
CA GLY A 129 -4.73 -4.13 -17.02
C GLY A 129 -5.54 -4.44 -15.73
N GLY A 130 -4.92 -5.01 -14.69
CA GLY A 130 -5.56 -5.28 -13.39
C GLY A 130 -5.64 -4.06 -12.45
N ILE A 131 -4.72 -3.10 -12.57
CA ILE A 131 -4.58 -1.95 -11.65
C ILE A 131 -5.80 -1.01 -11.67
N GLY A 132 -6.47 -0.87 -12.81
CA GLY A 132 -7.63 0.02 -12.91
C GLY A 132 -8.78 -0.39 -12.00
N ASN A 133 -8.95 -1.70 -11.78
CA ASN A 133 -9.96 -2.20 -10.85
C ASN A 133 -9.50 -2.01 -9.40
N ASP A 134 -8.23 -2.28 -9.08
CA ASP A 134 -7.70 -2.09 -7.73
C ASP A 134 -7.83 -0.65 -7.24
N PHE A 135 -7.47 0.34 -8.05
CA PHE A 135 -7.61 1.76 -7.66
C PHE A 135 -9.07 2.18 -7.51
N LYS A 136 -9.95 1.64 -8.36
CA LYS A 136 -11.38 1.91 -8.26
C LYS A 136 -11.95 1.32 -6.97
N ASP A 137 -11.67 0.05 -6.70
CA ASP A 137 -12.15 -0.67 -5.52
C ASP A 137 -11.59 -0.05 -4.23
N MET A 138 -10.31 0.36 -4.26
CA MET A 138 -9.66 1.12 -3.20
C MET A 138 -10.35 2.47 -2.96
N GLY A 139 -10.70 3.19 -4.04
CA GLY A 139 -11.47 4.42 -3.98
C GLY A 139 -12.86 4.24 -3.37
N GLU A 140 -13.59 3.20 -3.79
CA GLU A 140 -14.92 2.87 -3.26
C GLU A 140 -14.86 2.50 -1.77
N ALA A 141 -13.88 1.69 -1.37
CA ALA A 141 -13.66 1.32 0.03
C ALA A 141 -13.27 2.52 0.89
N PHE A 142 -12.43 3.42 0.38
CA PHE A 142 -12.07 4.65 1.05
C PHE A 142 -13.29 5.56 1.27
N VAL A 143 -14.14 5.74 0.25
CA VAL A 143 -15.38 6.51 0.38
C VAL A 143 -16.34 5.88 1.38
N GLN A 144 -16.42 4.55 1.42
CA GLN A 144 -17.24 3.86 2.41
C GLN A 144 -16.70 4.04 3.83
N TRP A 145 -15.39 3.87 4.00
CA TRP A 145 -14.69 4.11 5.27
C TRP A 145 -14.93 5.53 5.79
N GLN A 146 -14.87 6.55 4.93
CA GLN A 146 -15.16 7.94 5.32
C GLN A 146 -16.56 8.14 5.90
N LYS A 147 -17.57 7.37 5.44
CA LYS A 147 -18.95 7.46 5.94
C LYS A 147 -19.13 6.77 7.29
N GLU A 148 -18.33 5.74 7.55
CA GLU A 148 -18.36 4.94 8.78
C GLU A 148 -17.44 5.49 9.86
N ALA A 149 -16.41 6.25 9.45
CA ALA A 149 -15.51 6.91 10.36
C ALA A 149 -16.30 7.84 11.29
N PRO A 150 -16.13 7.71 12.62
CA PRO A 150 -16.79 8.60 13.55
C PRO A 150 -16.39 10.04 13.20
N THR A 151 -17.37 10.90 12.95
CA THR A 151 -17.12 12.34 12.84
C THR A 151 -16.50 12.75 14.16
N VAL A 152 -15.21 13.10 14.13
CA VAL A 152 -14.57 13.72 15.28
C VAL A 152 -15.30 15.04 15.44
N ASP A 153 -16.24 15.10 16.40
CA ASP A 153 -16.90 16.33 16.77
C ASP A 153 -15.80 17.31 17.18
N THR A 154 -15.52 18.26 16.29
CA THR A 154 -14.65 19.39 16.59
C THR A 154 -15.43 20.30 17.54
N GLU A 155 -15.23 20.12 18.84
CA GLU A 155 -15.59 21.13 19.86
C GLU A 155 -14.77 22.42 19.69
#